data_AF-A0A2E2B5I2-F1
#
_entry.id   AF-A0A2E2B5I2-F1
#
_cell.length_a   1.000
_cell.length_b   1.000
_cell.length_c   1.000
_cell.angle_alpha   90.00
_cell.angle_beta   90.00
_cell.angle_gamma   90.00
#
_symmetry.space_group_name_H-M   'P 1'
#
loop_
_entity.id
_entity.type
_entity.pdbx_description
1 polymer ?
#
loop_
_entity_poly.entity_id
_entity_poly.type
_entity_poly.pdbx_seq_one_letter_code
_entity_poly.pdbx_strand_id
1 'polypeptide(L)'
;MSFHTGRATFCRFAVSGDAPAAADETAISILSEFAFKEQSIGVPQEIEVGFVTGEHVFDTQFTYAKNGFGPALLFALRIDTHKVPSDIKQAYKRMHEQAVASTKDDSLGFLSKAEKREANELTNRQLQEELAAGKYRKSKMVPILWDLQRKELFCGAVGNAIVDELHKIMRDSFNIELDQLTSGGIARQILSAKGETRDFEDIRPSAFTAPPAGATENHEDAGPGQDISIPLVPWATASIDMKDFLGNEFLLWMWWILEEHEGSVEIDVAGASRKDSIGILFDRSLAMDCAWEVGGKQTLTGDGPTRLMEAADALVTGKWPRKAGMIIADEASSEQWELTFQADMMILSSVKLPDPDEAQSPREVIEARILSCRRIAEIFTGMYAKFLSVRMDPNAWATRKEAISKWIQSRKRK
;
A
#
# COMPACT_ATOMS: atom_id res chain seq x y z
N MET A 1 1.66 -11.15 1.90
CA MET A 1 2.63 -12.24 1.65
C MET A 1 3.79 -12.03 2.63
N SER A 2 4.40 -13.09 3.13
CA SER A 2 5.39 -13.01 4.22
C SER A 2 6.78 -12.65 3.71
N PHE A 3 7.54 -11.85 4.46
CA PHE A 3 8.97 -11.63 4.21
C PHE A 3 9.80 -12.92 4.35
N HIS A 4 9.19 -13.99 4.89
CA HIS A 4 9.74 -15.33 4.96
C HIS A 4 9.66 -16.11 3.64
N THR A 5 8.99 -15.62 2.59
CA THR A 5 8.84 -16.33 1.31
C THR A 5 9.52 -15.56 0.17
N GLY A 6 9.66 -16.18 -1.00
CA GLY A 6 10.23 -15.53 -2.19
C GLY A 6 9.35 -14.42 -2.80
N ARG A 7 8.23 -14.07 -2.17
CA ARG A 7 7.36 -12.96 -2.61
C ARG A 7 6.96 -12.06 -1.47
N ALA A 8 7.15 -10.75 -1.64
CA ALA A 8 6.76 -9.74 -0.67
C ALA A 8 5.72 -8.77 -1.24
N THR A 9 4.89 -8.23 -0.35
CA THR A 9 4.06 -7.04 -0.60
C THR A 9 4.23 -6.16 0.60
N PHE A 10 4.51 -4.86 0.42
CA PHE A 10 4.62 -3.95 1.55
C PHE A 10 4.29 -2.50 1.20
N CYS A 11 3.77 -1.79 2.20
CA CYS A 11 3.92 -0.34 2.33
C CYS A 11 4.94 -0.04 3.44
N ARG A 12 5.44 1.19 3.50
CA ARG A 12 6.47 1.63 4.45
C ARG A 12 5.95 2.73 5.35
N PHE A 13 6.50 2.80 6.55
CA PHE A 13 6.26 3.83 7.55
C PHE A 13 7.59 4.32 8.09
N ALA A 14 7.72 5.63 8.26
CA ALA A 14 8.75 6.20 9.10
C ALA A 14 8.32 6.09 10.57
N VAL A 15 9.29 5.82 11.43
CA VAL A 15 9.06 5.60 12.86
C VAL A 15 9.61 6.78 13.64
N SER A 16 8.79 7.36 14.50
CA SER A 16 9.19 8.42 15.43
C SER A 16 8.81 8.05 16.88
N GLY A 17 9.41 8.73 17.85
CA GLY A 17 9.28 8.40 19.28
C GLY A 17 10.42 7.51 19.82
N ASP A 18 10.13 6.80 20.91
CA ASP A 18 11.11 6.06 21.71
C ASP A 18 11.32 4.62 21.18
N ALA A 19 11.61 4.50 19.89
CA ALA A 19 11.86 3.21 19.26
C ALA A 19 13.07 2.48 19.89
N PRO A 20 13.02 1.14 20.00
CA PRO A 20 14.18 0.35 20.44
C PRO A 20 15.42 0.61 19.57
N ALA A 21 16.59 0.70 20.21
CA ALA A 21 17.84 0.92 19.48
C ALA A 21 18.36 -0.34 18.76
N ALA A 22 17.96 -1.52 19.22
CA ALA A 22 18.37 -2.81 18.68
C ALA A 22 17.28 -3.88 18.88
N ALA A 23 17.38 -4.96 18.11
CA ALA A 23 16.51 -6.13 18.22
C ALA A 23 16.90 -7.01 19.42
N ASP A 24 16.90 -6.43 20.63
CA ASP A 24 17.39 -7.08 21.84
C ASP A 24 16.29 -7.79 22.64
N GLU A 25 16.65 -8.34 23.79
CA GLU A 25 15.72 -9.02 24.70
C GLU A 25 14.59 -8.11 25.18
N THR A 26 14.85 -6.80 25.32
CA THR A 26 13.83 -5.82 25.72
C THR A 26 12.74 -5.72 24.66
N ALA A 27 13.13 -5.54 23.40
CA ALA A 27 12.18 -5.46 22.29
C ALA A 27 11.39 -6.77 22.13
N ILE A 28 12.05 -7.92 22.29
CA ILE A 28 11.41 -9.25 22.24
C ILE A 28 10.43 -9.45 23.42
N SER A 29 10.76 -8.94 24.60
CA SER A 29 9.87 -8.99 25.77
C SER A 29 8.60 -8.18 25.54
N ILE A 30 8.70 -7.00 24.92
CA ILE A 30 7.52 -6.19 24.55
C ILE A 30 6.63 -6.96 23.56
N LEU A 31 7.20 -7.59 22.53
CA LEU A 31 6.43 -8.43 21.60
C LEU A 31 5.70 -9.57 22.33
N SER A 32 6.34 -10.17 23.33
CA SER A 32 5.77 -11.26 24.13
C SER A 32 4.64 -10.78 25.05
N GLU A 33 4.76 -9.60 25.64
CA GLU A 33 3.74 -8.99 26.49
C GLU A 33 2.45 -8.72 25.71
N PHE A 34 2.61 -8.17 24.49
CA PHE A 34 1.56 -7.84 23.54
C PHE A 34 1.27 -8.96 22.54
N ALA A 35 1.70 -10.19 22.84
CA ALA A 35 1.39 -11.37 22.04
C ALA A 35 -0.13 -11.56 21.92
N PHE A 36 -0.60 -12.04 20.78
CA PHE A 36 -2.02 -12.32 20.55
C PHE A 36 -2.56 -13.31 21.58
N LYS A 37 -3.64 -12.92 22.25
CA LYS A 37 -4.35 -13.74 23.25
C LYS A 37 -5.81 -13.84 22.84
N GLU A 38 -6.24 -15.06 22.57
CA GLU A 38 -7.64 -15.36 22.30
C GLU A 38 -8.46 -15.20 23.58
N GLN A 39 -9.49 -14.34 23.56
CA GLN A 39 -10.41 -14.23 24.68
C GLN A 39 -11.34 -15.45 24.70
N SER A 40 -11.36 -16.16 25.83
CA SER A 40 -12.15 -17.39 26.01
C SER A 40 -13.50 -17.15 26.70
N ILE A 41 -13.83 -15.90 27.08
CA ILE A 41 -15.01 -15.57 27.89
C ILE A 41 -15.75 -14.38 27.27
N GLY A 42 -17.06 -14.56 27.03
CA GLY A 42 -17.95 -13.52 26.51
C GLY A 42 -18.05 -13.52 24.98
N VAL A 43 -18.80 -12.55 24.44
CA VAL A 43 -18.80 -12.27 23.00
C VAL A 43 -17.49 -11.55 22.68
N PRO A 44 -16.62 -12.10 21.82
CA PRO A 44 -15.37 -11.44 21.44
C PRO A 44 -15.61 -10.05 20.88
N GLN A 45 -14.60 -9.18 20.98
CA GLN A 45 -14.62 -7.92 20.25
C GLN A 45 -14.73 -8.18 18.74
N GLU A 46 -15.34 -7.27 17.97
CA GLU A 46 -15.44 -7.43 16.51
C GLU A 46 -14.04 -7.57 15.88
N ILE A 47 -13.02 -6.93 16.46
CA ILE A 47 -11.63 -7.03 16.04
C ILE A 47 -10.75 -7.27 17.28
N GLU A 48 -9.93 -8.32 17.22
CA GLU A 48 -8.89 -8.62 18.21
C GLU A 48 -7.53 -8.60 17.51
N VAL A 49 -6.53 -8.01 18.17
CA VAL A 49 -5.22 -7.74 17.57
C VAL A 49 -4.12 -8.06 18.57
N GLY A 50 -3.01 -8.62 18.08
CA GLY A 50 -1.83 -8.89 18.89
C GLY A 50 -0.67 -9.42 18.05
N PHE A 51 0.53 -9.42 18.62
CA PHE A 51 1.71 -9.89 17.92
C PHE A 51 1.77 -11.42 17.84
N VAL A 52 2.32 -11.92 16.74
CA VAL A 52 2.78 -13.31 16.55
C VAL A 52 4.17 -13.28 15.92
N THR A 53 4.91 -14.38 15.99
CA THR A 53 6.32 -14.41 15.51
C THR A 53 6.45 -14.24 14.00
N GLY A 54 5.40 -14.55 13.23
CA GLY A 54 5.41 -14.51 11.77
C GLY A 54 5.66 -15.85 11.07
N GLU A 55 6.01 -16.91 11.82
CA GLU A 55 6.09 -18.28 11.28
C GLU A 55 4.69 -18.82 10.95
N HIS A 56 3.76 -18.72 11.90
CA HIS A 56 2.34 -19.03 11.70
C HIS A 56 1.45 -18.25 12.67
N VAL A 57 0.14 -18.21 12.39
CA VAL A 57 -0.89 -17.45 13.15
C VAL A 57 -1.04 -17.83 14.63
N PHE A 58 -0.45 -18.94 15.06
CA PHE A 58 -0.55 -19.45 16.43
C PHE A 58 0.77 -19.37 17.20
N ASP A 59 1.85 -18.90 16.56
CA ASP A 59 3.14 -18.83 17.21
C ASP A 59 3.28 -17.51 17.97
N THR A 60 3.23 -17.62 19.29
CA THR A 60 3.41 -16.51 20.23
C THR A 60 4.70 -16.65 21.04
N GLN A 61 5.59 -17.58 20.66
CA GLN A 61 6.86 -17.82 21.35
C GLN A 61 7.99 -17.01 20.71
N PHE A 62 8.11 -15.75 21.12
CA PHE A 62 9.14 -14.85 20.58
C PHE A 62 10.53 -15.20 21.11
N THR A 63 11.50 -15.25 20.20
CA THR A 63 12.91 -15.45 20.54
C THR A 63 13.77 -14.66 19.56
N TYR A 64 15.02 -14.36 19.94
CA TYR A 64 15.94 -13.68 19.02
C TYR A 64 16.17 -14.49 17.74
N ALA A 65 16.24 -15.83 17.86
CA ALA A 65 16.45 -16.71 16.71
C ALA A 65 15.33 -16.60 15.66
N LYS A 66 14.09 -16.36 16.10
CA LYS A 66 12.92 -16.20 15.22
C LYS A 66 12.71 -14.76 14.74
N ASN A 67 13.00 -13.78 15.59
CA ASN A 67 12.53 -12.41 15.39
C ASN A 67 13.65 -11.39 15.16
N GLY A 68 14.87 -11.65 15.65
CA GLY A 68 15.99 -10.73 15.54
C GLY A 68 16.89 -11.06 14.35
N PHE A 69 17.14 -10.09 13.47
CA PHE A 69 17.98 -10.21 12.28
C PHE A 69 18.91 -8.99 12.16
N GLY A 70 19.98 -8.99 12.96
CA GLY A 70 20.89 -7.84 13.07
C GLY A 70 20.13 -6.59 13.57
N PRO A 71 20.07 -5.49 12.79
CA PRO A 71 19.30 -4.30 13.16
C PRO A 71 17.80 -4.39 12.84
N ALA A 72 17.31 -5.56 12.37
CA ALA A 72 15.91 -5.77 12.01
C ALA A 72 15.16 -6.62 13.04
N LEU A 73 13.89 -6.29 13.25
CA LEU A 73 12.90 -7.18 13.84
C LEU A 73 11.96 -7.70 12.75
N LEU A 74 11.73 -9.00 12.73
CA LEU A 74 10.73 -9.64 11.88
C LEU A 74 9.69 -10.32 12.76
N PHE A 75 8.44 -9.90 12.62
CA PHE A 75 7.31 -10.46 13.34
C PHE A 75 6.04 -10.32 12.49
N ALA A 76 4.87 -10.56 13.07
CA ALA A 76 3.61 -10.27 12.41
C ALA A 76 2.53 -9.80 13.37
N LEU A 77 1.55 -9.11 12.82
CA LEU A 77 0.30 -8.79 13.49
C LEU A 77 -0.72 -9.87 13.16
N ARG A 78 -1.32 -10.49 14.17
CA ARG A 78 -2.53 -11.29 13.99
C ARG A 78 -3.73 -10.39 14.24
N ILE A 79 -4.64 -10.37 13.27
CA ILE A 79 -5.93 -9.69 13.35
C ILE A 79 -7.01 -10.76 13.21
N ASP A 80 -7.79 -10.95 14.27
CA ASP A 80 -8.98 -11.79 14.26
C ASP A 80 -10.20 -10.88 14.09
N THR A 81 -11.01 -11.11 13.06
CA THR A 81 -12.29 -10.42 12.85
C THR A 81 -13.43 -11.36 13.19
N HIS A 82 -14.32 -10.92 14.08
CA HIS A 82 -15.51 -11.64 14.52
C HIS A 82 -16.75 -10.97 13.97
N LYS A 83 -17.15 -11.37 12.76
CA LYS A 83 -18.26 -10.73 12.06
C LYS A 83 -19.12 -11.73 11.33
N VAL A 84 -20.40 -11.76 11.70
CA VAL A 84 -21.42 -12.55 11.01
C VAL A 84 -21.63 -11.96 9.61
N PRO A 85 -21.51 -12.75 8.53
CA PRO A 85 -21.86 -12.29 7.19
C PRO A 85 -23.32 -11.83 7.11
N SER A 86 -23.60 -10.78 6.34
CA SER A 86 -24.95 -10.20 6.21
C SER A 86 -26.00 -11.23 5.80
N ASP A 87 -25.63 -12.11 4.88
CA ASP A 87 -26.54 -13.09 4.29
C ASP A 87 -26.91 -14.18 5.30
N ILE A 88 -25.98 -14.55 6.18
CA ILE A 88 -26.23 -15.49 7.28
C ILE A 88 -27.17 -14.86 8.31
N LYS A 89 -26.92 -13.60 8.69
CA LYS A 89 -27.83 -12.85 9.58
C LYS A 89 -29.24 -12.75 9.00
N GLN A 90 -29.36 -12.48 7.70
CA GLN A 90 -30.65 -12.43 7.02
C GLN A 90 -31.33 -13.80 6.93
N ALA A 91 -30.57 -14.87 6.70
CA ALA A 91 -31.09 -16.24 6.67
C ALA A 91 -31.68 -16.65 8.02
N TYR A 92 -30.94 -16.46 9.13
CA TYR A 92 -31.48 -16.78 10.47
C TYR A 92 -32.70 -15.95 10.82
N LYS A 93 -32.70 -14.66 10.46
CA LYS A 93 -33.89 -13.82 10.63
C LYS A 93 -35.11 -14.42 9.92
N ARG A 94 -34.97 -14.82 8.65
CA ARG A 94 -36.05 -15.47 7.89
C ARG A 94 -36.48 -16.80 8.50
N MET A 95 -35.54 -17.61 8.98
CA MET A 95 -35.86 -18.90 9.61
C MET A 95 -36.66 -18.72 10.90
N HIS A 96 -36.27 -17.76 11.76
CA HIS A 96 -37.01 -17.45 12.99
C HIS A 96 -38.37 -16.82 12.68
N GLU A 97 -38.47 -15.94 11.68
CA GLU A 97 -39.75 -15.39 11.22
C GLU A 97 -40.69 -16.50 10.71
N GLN A 98 -40.19 -17.46 9.93
CA GLN A 98 -40.95 -18.62 9.45
C GLN A 98 -41.38 -19.56 10.59
N ALA A 99 -40.50 -19.78 11.58
CA ALA A 99 -40.80 -20.60 12.74
C ALA A 99 -41.89 -19.97 13.62
N VAL A 100 -41.84 -18.65 13.84
CA VAL A 100 -42.91 -17.93 14.55
C VAL A 100 -44.21 -18.01 13.76
N ALA A 101 -44.17 -17.83 12.43
CA ALA A 101 -45.35 -17.94 11.57
C ALA A 101 -45.99 -19.33 11.59
N SER A 102 -45.19 -20.41 11.63
CA SER A 102 -45.70 -21.79 11.57
C SER A 102 -46.38 -22.27 12.86
N THR A 103 -46.15 -21.58 13.98
CA THR A 103 -46.80 -21.91 15.26
C THR A 103 -48.25 -21.44 15.36
N LYS A 104 -48.78 -20.70 14.37
CA LYS A 104 -50.15 -20.19 14.41
C LYS A 104 -50.89 -20.37 13.08
N ASP A 105 -52.16 -20.71 13.21
CA ASP A 105 -53.14 -20.91 12.14
C ASP A 105 -53.67 -19.55 11.62
N ASP A 106 -52.77 -18.66 11.23
CA ASP A 106 -53.12 -17.29 10.84
C ASP A 106 -53.19 -17.13 9.32
N SER A 107 -54.43 -17.13 8.82
CA SER A 107 -54.81 -17.15 7.39
C SER A 107 -54.39 -15.90 6.57
N LEU A 108 -53.77 -14.90 7.20
CA LEU A 108 -53.41 -13.61 6.58
C LEU A 108 -51.95 -13.53 6.12
N GLY A 109 -51.09 -14.50 6.47
CA GLY A 109 -49.73 -14.64 5.90
C GLY A 109 -48.70 -13.55 6.26
N PHE A 110 -49.03 -12.60 7.14
CA PHE A 110 -48.13 -11.52 7.57
C PHE A 110 -47.87 -11.53 9.08
N LEU A 111 -46.59 -11.44 9.47
CA LEU A 111 -46.19 -11.30 10.88
C LEU A 111 -46.50 -9.90 11.44
N SER A 112 -47.04 -9.86 12.66
CA SER A 112 -47.23 -8.63 13.43
C SER A 112 -45.90 -7.98 13.85
N LYS A 113 -45.95 -6.74 14.33
CA LYS A 113 -44.76 -6.04 14.85
C LYS A 113 -44.13 -6.74 16.06
N ALA A 114 -44.96 -7.33 16.94
CA ALA A 114 -44.47 -8.05 18.11
C ALA A 114 -43.75 -9.34 17.71
N GLU A 115 -44.29 -10.07 16.72
CA GLU A 115 -43.71 -11.33 16.24
C GLU A 115 -42.40 -11.11 15.47
N LYS A 116 -42.32 -10.05 14.66
CA LYS A 116 -41.05 -9.64 14.03
C LYS A 116 -39.99 -9.28 15.07
N ARG A 117 -40.41 -8.69 16.19
CA ARG A 117 -39.50 -8.38 17.30
C ARG A 117 -39.00 -9.65 18.00
N GLU A 118 -39.90 -10.58 18.30
CA GLU A 118 -39.55 -11.88 18.91
C GLU A 118 -38.57 -12.68 18.03
N ALA A 119 -38.86 -12.81 16.74
CA ALA A 119 -37.97 -13.47 15.78
C ALA A 119 -36.58 -12.79 15.71
N ASN A 120 -36.54 -11.46 15.80
CA ASN A 120 -35.30 -10.71 15.82
C ASN A 120 -34.52 -10.88 17.14
N GLU A 121 -35.20 -11.01 18.27
CA GLU A 121 -34.57 -11.32 19.57
C GLU A 121 -33.96 -12.73 19.58
N LEU A 122 -34.67 -13.73 19.04
CA LEU A 122 -34.14 -15.09 18.85
C LEU A 122 -32.93 -15.12 17.91
N THR A 123 -33.00 -14.39 16.79
CA THR A 123 -31.89 -14.25 15.85
C THR A 123 -30.66 -13.66 16.54
N ASN A 124 -30.83 -12.56 17.29
CA ASN A 124 -29.71 -11.91 17.98
C ASN A 124 -29.09 -12.81 19.05
N ARG A 125 -29.91 -13.56 19.80
CA ARG A 125 -29.40 -14.51 20.80
C ARG A 125 -28.56 -15.61 20.16
N GLN A 126 -29.08 -16.25 19.10
CA GLN A 126 -28.34 -17.26 18.36
C GLN A 126 -27.02 -16.71 17.81
N LEU A 127 -27.05 -15.50 17.22
CA LEU A 127 -25.83 -14.88 16.69
C LEU A 127 -24.80 -14.57 17.80
N GLN A 128 -25.25 -14.15 18.98
CA GLN A 128 -24.36 -13.93 20.13
C GLN A 128 -23.71 -15.22 20.61
N GLU A 129 -24.48 -16.31 20.71
CA GLU A 129 -23.95 -17.63 21.09
C GLU A 129 -22.93 -18.15 20.07
N GLU A 130 -23.22 -18.03 18.77
CA GLU A 130 -22.31 -18.47 17.71
C GLU A 130 -21.04 -17.60 17.61
N LEU A 131 -21.15 -16.30 17.87
CA LEU A 131 -20.00 -15.41 17.99
C LEU A 131 -19.15 -15.75 19.22
N ALA A 132 -19.78 -16.00 20.37
CA ALA A 132 -19.09 -16.44 21.58
C ALA A 132 -18.37 -17.79 21.39
N ALA A 133 -18.93 -18.68 20.56
CA ALA A 133 -18.28 -19.92 20.16
C ALA A 133 -17.18 -19.76 19.10
N GLY A 134 -16.93 -18.54 18.60
CA GLY A 134 -15.90 -18.26 17.60
C GLY A 134 -16.23 -18.71 16.16
N LYS A 135 -17.50 -19.08 15.87
CA LYS A 135 -17.91 -19.66 14.58
C LYS A 135 -17.59 -18.77 13.37
N TYR A 136 -17.63 -17.45 13.54
CA TYR A 136 -17.40 -16.45 12.48
C TYR A 136 -16.05 -15.74 12.61
N ARG A 137 -15.09 -16.33 13.33
CA ARG A 137 -13.76 -15.80 13.46
C ARG A 137 -12.97 -16.00 12.16
N LYS A 138 -12.39 -14.92 11.66
CA LYS A 138 -11.42 -14.94 10.56
C LYS A 138 -10.10 -14.37 11.03
N SER A 139 -9.09 -15.23 11.12
CA SER A 139 -7.72 -14.85 11.45
C SER A 139 -6.93 -14.45 10.21
N LYS A 140 -6.22 -13.33 10.29
CA LYS A 140 -5.28 -12.88 9.28
C LYS A 140 -3.94 -12.53 9.92
N MET A 141 -2.86 -13.06 9.36
CA MET A 141 -1.50 -12.67 9.70
C MET A 141 -1.00 -11.60 8.73
N VAL A 142 -0.49 -10.49 9.28
CA VAL A 142 0.11 -9.39 8.53
C VAL A 142 1.57 -9.29 8.94
N PRO A 143 2.51 -9.68 8.06
CA PRO A 143 3.92 -9.70 8.38
C PRO A 143 4.47 -8.28 8.50
N ILE A 144 5.35 -8.05 9.47
CA ILE A 144 5.99 -6.77 9.78
C ILE A 144 7.50 -6.97 9.79
N LEU A 145 8.21 -6.19 8.98
CA LEU A 145 9.67 -6.08 9.03
C LEU A 145 10.01 -4.67 9.52
N TRP A 146 10.66 -4.57 10.67
CA TRP A 146 11.03 -3.29 11.26
C TRP A 146 12.54 -3.12 11.26
N ASP A 147 13.02 -2.15 10.48
CA ASP A 147 14.39 -1.69 10.48
C ASP A 147 14.60 -0.62 11.56
N LEU A 148 15.22 -1.02 12.67
CA LEU A 148 15.44 -0.15 13.82
C LEU A 148 16.51 0.91 13.54
N GLN A 149 17.54 0.56 12.76
CA GLN A 149 18.63 1.47 12.42
C GLN A 149 18.15 2.60 11.52
N ARG A 150 17.30 2.29 10.54
CA ARG A 150 16.74 3.28 9.60
C ARG A 150 15.47 3.95 10.11
N LYS A 151 14.93 3.47 11.23
CA LYS A 151 13.62 3.90 11.76
C LYS A 151 12.53 3.78 10.69
N GLU A 152 12.52 2.63 10.00
CA GLU A 152 11.53 2.33 8.98
C GLU A 152 10.84 1.00 9.26
N LEU A 153 9.52 0.97 9.12
CA LEU A 153 8.70 -0.22 9.29
C LEU A 153 8.00 -0.58 7.97
N PHE A 154 8.13 -1.84 7.57
CA PHE A 154 7.53 -2.44 6.38
C PHE A 154 6.33 -3.27 6.80
N CYS A 155 5.14 -2.88 6.35
CA CYS A 155 3.90 -3.60 6.66
C CYS A 155 3.44 -4.42 5.46
N GLY A 156 3.21 -5.72 5.68
CA GLY A 156 2.82 -6.70 4.67
C GLY A 156 1.40 -6.57 4.11
N ALA A 157 0.72 -5.45 4.37
CA ALA A 157 -0.66 -5.17 4.01
C ALA A 157 -0.86 -3.68 3.72
N VAL A 158 -1.89 -3.37 2.93
CA VAL A 158 -2.11 -2.03 2.35
C VAL A 158 -3.52 -1.48 2.59
N GLY A 159 -4.31 -2.11 3.46
CA GLY A 159 -5.69 -1.70 3.73
C GLY A 159 -5.79 -0.84 4.98
N ASN A 160 -6.54 0.26 4.92
CA ASN A 160 -6.63 1.27 6.00
C ASN A 160 -6.98 0.64 7.36
N ALA A 161 -7.97 -0.24 7.44
CA ALA A 161 -8.32 -0.89 8.71
C ALA A 161 -7.17 -1.69 9.35
N ILE A 162 -6.26 -2.25 8.53
CA ILE A 162 -5.07 -2.96 9.05
C ILE A 162 -4.01 -1.95 9.50
N VAL A 163 -3.86 -0.86 8.76
CA VAL A 163 -2.95 0.23 9.10
C VAL A 163 -3.38 0.85 10.43
N ASP A 164 -4.67 1.16 10.62
CA ASP A 164 -5.20 1.73 11.87
C ASP A 164 -4.88 0.84 13.09
N GLU A 165 -5.10 -0.48 12.97
CA GLU A 165 -4.75 -1.42 14.04
C GLU A 165 -3.23 -1.54 14.26
N LEU A 166 -2.43 -1.41 13.20
CA LEU A 166 -0.97 -1.34 13.31
C LEU A 166 -0.54 -0.07 14.07
N HIS A 167 -1.07 1.10 13.75
CA HIS A 167 -0.77 2.34 14.48
C HIS A 167 -1.11 2.19 15.96
N LYS A 168 -2.31 1.68 16.26
CA LYS A 168 -2.77 1.49 17.64
C LYS A 168 -1.86 0.57 18.44
N ILE A 169 -1.59 -0.64 17.94
CA ILE A 169 -0.77 -1.60 18.69
C ILE A 169 0.67 -1.13 18.84
N MET A 170 1.26 -0.48 17.83
CA MET A 170 2.64 0.00 17.91
C MET A 170 2.77 1.17 18.89
N ARG A 171 1.77 2.06 18.96
CA ARG A 171 1.69 3.09 20.00
C ARG A 171 1.56 2.47 21.39
N ASP A 172 0.62 1.54 21.57
CA ASP A 172 0.35 0.94 22.89
C ASP A 172 1.53 0.10 23.41
N SER A 173 2.25 -0.58 22.51
CA SER A 173 3.34 -1.50 22.89
C SER A 173 4.73 -0.86 22.94
N PHE A 174 5.07 -0.07 21.93
CA PHE A 174 6.41 0.51 21.78
C PHE A 174 6.46 2.02 22.03
N ASN A 175 5.32 2.68 22.28
CA ASN A 175 5.24 4.13 22.43
C ASN A 175 5.86 4.89 21.24
N ILE A 176 5.59 4.39 20.03
CA ILE A 176 6.04 5.01 18.78
C ILE A 176 4.85 5.50 17.96
N GLU A 177 5.12 6.48 17.10
CA GLU A 177 4.22 6.90 16.04
C GLU A 177 4.75 6.42 14.69
N LEU A 178 3.82 6.12 13.79
CA LEU A 178 4.10 5.72 12.41
C LEU A 178 3.61 6.82 11.49
N ASP A 179 4.43 7.21 10.52
CA ASP A 179 4.05 8.12 9.44
C ASP A 179 4.16 7.35 8.12
N GLN A 180 3.05 7.18 7.42
CA GLN A 180 3.05 6.39 6.18
C GLN A 180 3.91 7.08 5.10
N LEU A 181 4.83 6.32 4.51
CA LEU A 181 5.72 6.77 3.46
C LEU A 181 5.06 6.64 2.09
N THR A 182 4.05 7.47 1.84
CA THR A 182 3.48 7.70 0.50
C THR A 182 4.42 8.54 -0.35
N SER A 183 4.10 8.78 -1.63
CA SER A 183 4.97 9.60 -2.49
C SER A 183 5.08 11.06 -1.99
N GLY A 184 4.00 11.64 -1.46
CA GLY A 184 4.01 12.94 -0.79
C GLY A 184 4.82 12.91 0.51
N GLY A 185 4.66 11.88 1.34
CA GLY A 185 5.42 11.69 2.58
C GLY A 185 6.93 11.57 2.35
N ILE A 186 7.35 10.75 1.38
CA ILE A 186 8.77 10.60 1.02
C ILE A 186 9.32 11.90 0.41
N ALA A 187 8.56 12.60 -0.43
CA ALA A 187 8.98 13.89 -0.99
C ALA A 187 9.21 14.92 0.12
N ARG A 188 8.28 15.02 1.08
CA ARG A 188 8.42 15.89 2.26
C ARG A 188 9.72 15.60 3.01
N GLN A 189 10.03 14.33 3.27
CA GLN A 189 11.26 13.96 3.97
C GLN A 189 12.52 14.36 3.21
N ILE A 190 12.59 14.04 1.91
CA ILE A 190 13.76 14.35 1.07
C ILE A 190 13.97 15.87 0.95
N LEU A 191 12.89 16.62 0.73
CA LEU A 191 12.97 18.06 0.47
C LEU A 191 13.17 18.87 1.76
N SER A 192 12.58 18.44 2.88
CA SER A 192 12.83 19.07 4.18
C SER A 192 14.30 18.96 4.58
N ALA A 193 14.94 17.82 4.29
CA ALA A 193 16.38 17.63 4.54
C ALA A 193 17.27 18.57 3.70
N LYS A 194 16.76 19.12 2.59
CA LYS A 194 17.43 20.11 1.73
C LYS A 194 17.05 21.56 2.03
N GLY A 195 16.08 21.80 2.93
CA GLY A 195 15.55 23.12 3.22
C GLY A 195 14.54 23.66 2.19
N GLU A 196 14.05 22.81 1.27
CA GLU A 196 13.14 23.17 0.17
C GLU A 196 11.65 23.01 0.56
N THR A 197 11.26 23.47 1.75
CA THR A 197 9.91 23.22 2.30
C THR A 197 8.82 24.08 1.66
N ARG A 198 9.13 25.35 1.36
CA ARG A 198 8.14 26.29 0.79
C ARG A 198 7.73 25.90 -0.62
N ASP A 199 8.70 25.58 -1.48
CA ASP A 199 8.46 25.20 -2.87
C ASP A 199 7.67 23.89 -2.96
N PHE A 200 7.85 22.99 -1.99
CA PHE A 200 7.07 21.76 -1.88
C PHE A 200 5.61 22.01 -1.52
N GLU A 201 5.29 22.99 -0.67
CA GLU A 201 3.89 23.26 -0.30
C GLU A 201 3.08 23.87 -1.46
N ASP A 202 3.74 24.71 -2.26
CA ASP A 202 3.15 25.40 -3.41
C ASP A 202 3.13 24.53 -4.69
N ILE A 203 3.74 23.34 -4.66
CA ILE A 203 3.76 22.45 -5.82
C ILE A 203 2.34 22.04 -6.24
N ARG A 204 2.13 21.99 -7.56
CA ARG A 204 0.86 21.60 -8.19
C ARG A 204 1.08 20.54 -9.27
N PRO A 205 0.07 19.72 -9.60
CA PRO A 205 0.14 18.76 -10.69
C PRO A 205 0.48 19.44 -12.03
N SER A 206 1.28 18.76 -12.85
CA SER A 206 1.74 19.26 -14.13
C SER A 206 0.80 18.83 -15.26
N ALA A 207 0.19 19.78 -15.97
CA ALA A 207 -0.56 19.44 -17.18
C ALA A 207 0.36 18.98 -18.33
N PHE A 208 0.51 17.66 -18.51
CA PHE A 208 1.27 17.08 -19.62
C PHE A 208 0.48 17.06 -20.94
N THR A 209 -0.86 17.16 -20.87
CA THR A 209 -1.77 17.26 -22.01
C THR A 209 -2.70 18.45 -21.84
N ALA A 210 -3.36 18.87 -22.92
CA ALA A 210 -4.50 19.77 -22.80
C ALA A 210 -5.63 19.09 -22.02
N PRO A 211 -6.48 19.85 -21.31
CA PRO A 211 -7.67 19.30 -20.67
C PRO A 211 -8.54 18.56 -21.70
N PRO A 212 -9.01 17.33 -21.39
CA PRO A 212 -9.89 16.59 -22.28
C PRO A 212 -11.26 17.27 -22.41
N ALA A 213 -11.96 16.99 -23.52
CA ALA A 213 -13.31 17.49 -23.73
C ALA A 213 -14.24 17.00 -22.62
N GLY A 214 -15.00 17.92 -22.03
CA GLY A 214 -15.90 17.64 -20.90
C GLY A 214 -15.32 17.96 -19.53
N ALA A 215 -14.02 18.28 -19.41
CA ALA A 215 -13.48 18.86 -18.18
C ALA A 215 -14.18 20.22 -17.92
N THR A 216 -14.67 20.42 -16.70
CA THR A 216 -15.44 21.62 -16.32
C THR A 216 -14.75 22.38 -15.18
N GLU A 217 -15.05 23.67 -15.06
CA GLU A 217 -14.55 24.55 -13.98
C GLU A 217 -15.30 24.35 -12.64
N ASN A 218 -16.45 23.67 -12.66
CA ASN A 218 -17.34 23.45 -11.52
C ASN A 218 -17.58 21.95 -11.33
N HIS A 219 -16.68 21.27 -10.61
CA HIS A 219 -16.91 19.90 -10.11
C HIS A 219 -17.54 19.97 -8.70
N GLU A 220 -18.37 18.99 -8.32
CA GLU A 220 -19.07 18.99 -7.02
C GLU A 220 -18.11 18.98 -5.82
N ASP A 221 -16.89 18.44 -6.01
CA ASP A 221 -15.81 18.42 -5.00
C ASP A 221 -14.75 19.53 -5.20
N ALA A 222 -14.93 20.39 -6.20
CA ALA A 222 -14.02 21.49 -6.49
C ALA A 222 -14.50 22.80 -5.85
N GLY A 223 -13.66 23.42 -5.02
CA GLY A 223 -13.92 24.75 -4.49
C GLY A 223 -14.11 25.79 -5.61
N PRO A 224 -14.84 26.90 -5.36
CA PRO A 224 -15.11 27.90 -6.38
C PRO A 224 -13.82 28.53 -6.94
N GLY A 225 -13.67 28.55 -8.27
CA GLY A 225 -12.57 29.21 -8.98
C GLY A 225 -11.43 28.29 -9.47
N GLN A 226 -11.73 27.04 -9.83
CA GLN A 226 -10.72 26.06 -10.21
C GLN A 226 -10.15 26.33 -11.62
N ASP A 227 -8.83 26.49 -11.70
CA ASP A 227 -8.11 26.63 -12.97
C ASP A 227 -7.99 25.26 -13.66
N ILE A 228 -8.80 25.04 -14.71
CA ILE A 228 -8.85 23.80 -15.50
C ILE A 228 -7.51 23.46 -16.19
N SER A 229 -6.59 24.42 -16.28
CA SER A 229 -5.23 24.18 -16.78
C SER A 229 -4.38 23.35 -15.80
N ILE A 230 -4.82 23.18 -14.55
CA ILE A 230 -4.19 22.35 -13.54
C ILE A 230 -5.00 21.05 -13.39
N PRO A 231 -4.38 19.86 -13.55
CA PRO A 231 -5.06 18.58 -13.36
C PRO A 231 -5.62 18.41 -11.95
N LEU A 232 -6.82 17.83 -11.85
CA LEU A 232 -7.54 17.57 -10.58
C LEU A 232 -6.92 16.45 -9.75
N VAL A 233 -6.40 15.42 -10.43
CA VAL A 233 -5.83 14.21 -9.82
C VAL A 233 -6.73 13.65 -8.71
N PRO A 234 -7.96 13.18 -9.03
CA PRO A 234 -9.01 12.86 -8.05
C PRO A 234 -8.62 11.75 -7.05
N TRP A 235 -7.55 11.02 -7.34
CA TRP A 235 -7.01 10.06 -6.41
C TRP A 235 -6.08 10.62 -5.35
N ALA A 236 -5.37 11.70 -5.64
CA ALA A 236 -4.50 12.36 -4.67
C ALA A 236 -5.34 13.19 -3.69
N THR A 237 -6.47 13.75 -4.15
CA THR A 237 -7.45 14.42 -3.27
C THR A 237 -8.12 13.46 -2.29
N ALA A 238 -8.31 12.19 -2.70
CA ALA A 238 -8.79 11.10 -1.84
C ALA A 238 -7.67 10.36 -1.08
N SER A 239 -6.41 10.80 -1.22
CA SER A 239 -5.25 10.17 -0.56
C SER A 239 -4.99 10.76 0.83
N ILE A 240 -3.98 10.21 1.51
CA ILE A 240 -3.48 10.70 2.80
C ILE A 240 -2.80 12.06 2.63
N ASP A 241 -2.11 12.28 1.50
CA ASP A 241 -1.42 13.52 1.18
C ASP A 241 -1.79 14.01 -0.22
N MET A 242 -2.20 15.28 -0.33
CA MET A 242 -2.50 15.90 -1.63
C MET A 242 -1.30 15.91 -2.58
N LYS A 243 -0.06 15.83 -2.06
CA LYS A 243 1.16 15.76 -2.87
C LYS A 243 1.45 14.35 -3.41
N ASP A 244 0.59 13.36 -3.12
CA ASP A 244 0.75 11.99 -3.63
C ASP A 244 0.62 11.87 -5.15
N PHE A 245 0.15 12.93 -5.85
CA PHE A 245 0.21 12.98 -7.31
C PHE A 245 1.64 12.90 -7.84
N LEU A 246 2.65 13.30 -7.05
CA LEU A 246 4.05 13.27 -7.45
C LEU A 246 4.51 11.84 -7.76
N GLY A 247 3.95 10.83 -7.09
CA GLY A 247 4.18 9.43 -7.43
C GLY A 247 3.72 9.09 -8.85
N ASN A 248 2.60 9.65 -9.30
CA ASN A 248 2.08 9.41 -10.65
C ASN A 248 2.89 10.13 -11.72
N GLU A 249 3.34 11.37 -11.44
CA GLU A 249 4.30 12.07 -12.30
C GLU A 249 5.63 11.30 -12.38
N PHE A 250 6.09 10.73 -11.26
CA PHE A 250 7.27 9.88 -11.21
C PHE A 250 7.11 8.61 -12.05
N LEU A 251 5.97 7.93 -11.97
CA LEU A 251 5.70 6.75 -12.79
C LEU A 251 5.62 7.09 -14.29
N LEU A 252 5.03 8.23 -14.63
CA LEU A 252 5.01 8.74 -16.00
C LEU A 252 6.44 9.10 -16.48
N TRP A 253 7.24 9.71 -15.60
CA TRP A 253 8.64 10.03 -15.88
C TRP A 253 9.48 8.77 -16.11
N MET A 254 9.31 7.71 -15.32
CA MET A 254 9.98 6.42 -15.53
C MET A 254 9.59 5.78 -16.86
N TRP A 255 8.31 5.85 -17.25
CA TRP A 255 7.87 5.37 -18.56
C TRP A 255 8.55 6.18 -19.69
N TRP A 256 8.58 7.50 -19.57
CA TRP A 256 9.26 8.34 -20.54
C TRP A 256 10.78 8.04 -20.62
N ILE A 257 11.46 7.83 -19.49
CA ILE A 257 12.87 7.40 -19.44
C ILE A 257 13.08 6.05 -20.14
N LEU A 258 12.18 5.07 -19.95
CA LEU A 258 12.22 3.78 -20.64
C LEU A 258 12.28 3.95 -22.16
N GLU A 259 11.49 4.85 -22.72
CA GLU A 259 11.38 4.96 -24.18
C GLU A 259 12.38 5.93 -24.81
N GLU A 260 12.75 7.00 -24.12
CA GLU A 260 13.61 8.07 -24.68
C GLU A 260 15.05 8.04 -24.15
N HIS A 261 15.33 7.27 -23.09
CA HIS A 261 16.62 7.26 -22.39
C HIS A 261 17.07 5.84 -21.98
N GLU A 262 16.78 4.85 -22.81
CA GLU A 262 17.23 3.45 -22.64
C GLU A 262 16.77 2.76 -21.35
N GLY A 263 15.89 3.38 -20.56
CA GLY A 263 15.33 2.78 -19.34
C GLY A 263 16.30 2.61 -18.19
N SER A 264 17.39 3.36 -18.13
CA SER A 264 18.30 3.36 -16.99
C SER A 264 18.24 4.66 -16.18
N VAL A 265 18.34 4.55 -14.85
CA VAL A 265 18.43 5.68 -13.92
C VAL A 265 19.62 5.47 -12.97
N GLU A 266 20.52 6.44 -12.93
CA GLU A 266 21.56 6.50 -11.90
C GLU A 266 20.99 7.00 -10.57
N ILE A 267 21.20 6.23 -9.50
CA ILE A 267 20.83 6.61 -8.13
C ILE A 267 22.06 6.73 -7.24
N ASP A 268 22.02 7.70 -6.32
CA ASP A 268 23.05 7.84 -5.29
C ASP A 268 22.85 6.79 -4.19
N VAL A 269 23.93 6.12 -3.79
CA VAL A 269 23.90 5.13 -2.72
C VAL A 269 24.24 5.80 -1.40
N ALA A 270 23.35 5.70 -0.43
CA ALA A 270 23.56 6.29 0.89
C ALA A 270 24.87 5.78 1.52
N GLY A 271 25.77 6.70 1.86
CA GLY A 271 27.06 6.39 2.50
C GLY A 271 28.17 5.90 1.55
N ALA A 272 27.95 5.87 0.24
CA ALA A 272 28.99 5.55 -0.73
C ALA A 272 29.17 6.70 -1.75
N SER A 273 30.41 6.91 -2.20
CA SER A 273 30.72 7.88 -3.27
C SER A 273 30.45 7.35 -4.68
N ARG A 274 29.75 6.22 -4.79
CA ARG A 274 29.39 5.59 -6.07
C ARG A 274 27.91 5.78 -6.35
N LYS A 275 27.55 5.66 -7.62
CA LYS A 275 26.17 5.57 -8.08
C LYS A 275 25.91 4.18 -8.63
N ASP A 276 24.69 3.70 -8.41
CA ASP A 276 24.24 2.44 -8.98
C ASP A 276 23.31 2.74 -10.17
N SER A 277 23.48 1.98 -11.26
CA SER A 277 22.68 2.08 -12.47
C SER A 277 21.52 1.10 -12.38
N ILE A 278 20.29 1.62 -12.50
CA ILE A 278 19.06 0.84 -12.32
C ILE A 278 18.30 0.76 -13.63
N GLY A 279 18.19 -0.45 -14.16
CA GLY A 279 17.35 -0.76 -15.32
C GLY A 279 15.88 -0.87 -14.94
N ILE A 280 15.01 -0.30 -15.77
CA ILE A 280 13.56 -0.24 -15.60
C ILE A 280 12.90 -0.86 -16.81
N LEU A 281 11.95 -1.78 -16.59
CA LEU A 281 11.05 -2.28 -17.63
C LEU A 281 9.61 -2.30 -17.11
N PHE A 282 8.66 -1.89 -17.94
CA PHE A 282 7.24 -2.01 -17.65
C PHE A 282 6.71 -3.30 -18.26
N ASP A 283 6.02 -4.10 -17.46
CA ASP A 283 5.59 -5.43 -17.85
C ASP A 283 4.29 -5.85 -17.16
N ARG A 284 3.59 -6.86 -17.69
CA ARG A 284 2.35 -7.48 -17.17
C ARG A 284 1.10 -6.62 -17.06
N SER A 285 1.19 -5.41 -16.53
CA SER A 285 0.02 -4.56 -16.31
C SER A 285 0.32 -3.08 -16.25
N LEU A 286 -0.64 -2.25 -16.68
CA LEU A 286 -0.61 -0.81 -16.55
C LEU A 286 -2.03 -0.30 -16.25
N ALA A 287 -2.23 0.27 -15.07
CA ALA A 287 -3.48 0.92 -14.68
C ALA A 287 -3.32 2.43 -14.78
N MET A 288 -4.31 3.08 -15.41
CA MET A 288 -4.31 4.52 -15.68
C MET A 288 -5.66 5.13 -15.31
N ASP A 289 -5.65 6.40 -14.94
CA ASP A 289 -6.85 7.14 -14.52
C ASP A 289 -6.78 8.58 -15.02
N CYS A 290 -7.93 9.17 -15.36
CA CYS A 290 -8.00 10.52 -15.93
C CYS A 290 -7.66 11.57 -14.88
N ALA A 291 -6.62 12.37 -15.13
CA ALA A 291 -6.20 13.41 -14.20
C ALA A 291 -7.21 14.59 -14.12
N TRP A 292 -8.18 14.65 -15.03
CA TRP A 292 -9.30 15.62 -15.02
C TRP A 292 -10.65 14.98 -14.68
N GLU A 293 -10.67 13.74 -14.16
CA GLU A 293 -11.88 13.04 -13.69
C GLU A 293 -12.97 12.73 -14.76
N VAL A 294 -12.78 13.10 -16.02
CA VAL A 294 -13.82 12.89 -17.07
C VAL A 294 -13.63 11.65 -17.94
N GLY A 295 -12.39 11.15 -18.08
CA GLY A 295 -12.04 10.06 -19.00
C GLY A 295 -12.09 8.64 -18.38
N GLY A 296 -12.40 8.54 -17.10
CA GLY A 296 -12.47 7.29 -16.34
C GLY A 296 -11.14 6.52 -16.22
N LYS A 297 -11.24 5.30 -15.70
CA LYS A 297 -10.12 4.38 -15.42
C LYS A 297 -9.93 3.37 -16.54
N GLN A 298 -8.70 2.91 -16.74
CA GLN A 298 -8.35 1.84 -17.66
C GLN A 298 -7.25 0.95 -17.07
N THR A 299 -7.29 -0.34 -17.38
CA THR A 299 -6.21 -1.26 -17.03
C THR A 299 -5.88 -2.11 -18.24
N LEU A 300 -4.61 -2.13 -18.59
CA LEU A 300 -4.03 -2.93 -19.66
C LEU A 300 -3.24 -4.07 -19.04
N THR A 301 -3.32 -5.26 -19.63
CA THR A 301 -2.59 -6.46 -19.18
C THR A 301 -1.94 -7.15 -20.36
N GLY A 302 -0.71 -7.60 -20.19
CA GLY A 302 0.10 -8.23 -21.24
C GLY A 302 1.55 -7.79 -21.18
N ASP A 303 2.36 -8.31 -22.09
CA ASP A 303 3.80 -8.07 -22.13
C ASP A 303 4.12 -6.69 -22.70
N GLY A 304 4.87 -5.88 -21.95
CA GLY A 304 5.17 -4.50 -22.33
C GLY A 304 3.91 -3.65 -22.60
N PRO A 305 3.01 -3.47 -21.61
CA PRO A 305 1.71 -2.80 -21.79
C PRO A 305 1.85 -1.33 -22.21
N THR A 306 3.01 -0.72 -21.96
CA THR A 306 3.38 0.62 -22.39
C THR A 306 3.51 0.78 -23.91
N ARG A 307 3.69 -0.32 -24.66
CA ARG A 307 3.81 -0.29 -26.13
C ARG A 307 2.47 -0.42 -26.86
N LEU A 308 1.39 -0.69 -26.13
CA LEU A 308 0.06 -0.83 -26.70
C LEU A 308 -0.47 0.53 -27.19
N MET A 309 -1.24 0.52 -28.28
CA MET A 309 -1.87 1.73 -28.81
C MET A 309 -2.86 2.30 -27.80
N GLU A 310 -3.58 1.45 -27.08
CA GLU A 310 -4.52 1.84 -26.03
C GLU A 310 -3.83 2.59 -24.89
N ALA A 311 -2.57 2.29 -24.61
CA ALA A 311 -1.77 3.01 -23.61
C ALA A 311 -1.39 4.42 -24.11
N ALA A 312 -1.07 4.55 -25.41
CA ALA A 312 -0.83 5.84 -26.05
C ALA A 312 -2.09 6.71 -26.05
N ASP A 313 -3.23 6.16 -26.44
CA ASP A 313 -4.52 6.86 -26.45
C ASP A 313 -4.92 7.31 -25.04
N ALA A 314 -4.68 6.47 -24.04
CA ALA A 314 -4.91 6.82 -22.64
C ALA A 314 -4.09 8.04 -22.21
N LEU A 315 -2.79 8.09 -22.53
CA LEU A 315 -1.94 9.26 -22.24
C LEU A 315 -2.46 10.52 -22.95
N VAL A 316 -2.74 10.42 -24.25
CA VAL A 316 -3.20 11.55 -25.08
C VAL A 316 -4.54 12.12 -24.59
N THR A 317 -5.40 11.28 -24.02
CA THR A 317 -6.70 11.67 -23.46
C THR A 317 -6.61 12.14 -22.00
N GLY A 318 -5.41 12.35 -21.46
CA GLY A 318 -5.18 12.91 -20.14
C GLY A 318 -5.23 11.90 -18.99
N LYS A 319 -5.12 10.59 -19.27
CA LYS A 319 -4.96 9.57 -18.24
C LYS A 319 -3.50 9.44 -17.83
N TRP A 320 -3.25 9.34 -16.53
CA TRP A 320 -1.91 9.17 -15.96
C TRP A 320 -1.74 7.76 -15.41
N PRO A 321 -0.51 7.20 -15.45
CA PRO A 321 -0.25 5.91 -14.86
C PRO A 321 -0.38 5.96 -13.33
N ARG A 322 -1.12 5.00 -12.79
CA ARG A 322 -1.40 4.85 -11.35
C ARG A 322 -0.64 3.70 -10.73
N LYS A 323 -0.60 2.58 -11.46
CA LYS A 323 0.01 1.33 -11.03
C LYS A 323 0.57 0.59 -12.23
N ALA A 324 1.76 0.02 -12.12
CA ALA A 324 2.40 -0.73 -13.18
C ALA A 324 3.02 -2.02 -12.65
N GLY A 325 2.94 -3.10 -13.43
CA GLY A 325 3.85 -4.22 -13.28
C GLY A 325 5.21 -3.82 -13.86
N MET A 326 6.29 -4.19 -13.17
CA MET A 326 7.63 -3.73 -13.51
C MET A 326 8.66 -4.83 -13.26
N ILE A 327 9.74 -4.79 -14.05
CA ILE A 327 11.00 -5.44 -13.74
C ILE A 327 12.01 -4.34 -13.44
N ILE A 328 12.69 -4.48 -12.31
CA ILE A 328 13.76 -3.58 -11.87
C ILE A 328 15.04 -4.40 -11.81
N ALA A 329 16.11 -3.92 -12.44
CA ALA A 329 17.41 -4.59 -12.44
C ALA A 329 18.47 -3.66 -11.84
N ASP A 330 19.23 -4.17 -10.88
CA ASP A 330 20.39 -3.48 -10.31
C ASP A 330 21.65 -3.99 -11.02
N GLU A 331 22.23 -3.15 -11.89
CA GLU A 331 23.39 -3.56 -12.69
C GLU A 331 24.62 -3.87 -11.83
N ALA A 332 24.73 -3.24 -10.65
CA ALA A 332 25.89 -3.41 -9.78
C ALA A 332 25.89 -4.78 -9.07
N SER A 333 24.73 -5.28 -8.68
CA SER A 333 24.58 -6.60 -8.04
C SER A 333 24.15 -7.71 -9.01
N SER A 334 23.76 -7.36 -10.24
CA SER A 334 23.11 -8.29 -11.19
C SER A 334 21.82 -8.92 -10.64
N GLU A 335 21.18 -8.28 -9.66
CA GLU A 335 19.90 -8.71 -9.12
C GLU A 335 18.74 -8.11 -9.91
N GLN A 336 17.62 -8.82 -9.95
CA GLN A 336 16.39 -8.33 -10.55
C GLN A 336 15.17 -8.63 -9.68
N TRP A 337 14.22 -7.71 -9.68
CA TRP A 337 12.94 -7.83 -9.02
C TRP A 337 11.82 -7.74 -10.04
N GLU A 338 10.85 -8.63 -9.90
CA GLU A 338 9.58 -8.56 -10.62
C GLU A 338 8.49 -8.12 -9.65
N LEU A 339 7.82 -7.00 -9.90
CA LEU A 339 6.91 -6.41 -8.92
C LEU A 339 5.73 -5.70 -9.57
N THR A 340 4.82 -5.22 -8.72
CA THR A 340 3.81 -4.24 -9.09
C THR A 340 3.95 -3.03 -8.20
N PHE A 341 4.17 -1.87 -8.80
CA PHE A 341 4.32 -0.59 -8.11
C PHE A 341 3.06 0.24 -8.24
N GLN A 342 2.49 0.66 -7.11
CA GLN A 342 1.44 1.67 -7.06
C GLN A 342 2.07 3.00 -6.61
N ALA A 343 1.92 4.01 -7.45
CA ALA A 343 2.85 5.14 -7.43
C ALA A 343 2.52 6.20 -6.38
N ASP A 344 1.25 6.54 -6.24
CA ASP A 344 0.75 7.54 -5.27
C ASP A 344 1.12 7.14 -3.83
N MET A 345 0.87 5.89 -3.48
CA MET A 345 1.09 5.34 -2.14
C MET A 345 2.49 4.73 -1.93
N MET A 346 3.36 4.74 -2.96
CA MET A 346 4.68 4.10 -2.95
C MET A 346 4.65 2.62 -2.49
N ILE A 347 3.63 1.89 -2.92
CA ILE A 347 3.41 0.49 -2.52
C ILE A 347 4.10 -0.44 -3.52
N LEU A 348 4.87 -1.40 -3.00
CA LEU A 348 5.43 -2.51 -3.77
C LEU A 348 4.66 -3.79 -3.44
N SER A 349 4.04 -4.39 -4.46
CA SER A 349 3.23 -5.60 -4.33
C SER A 349 3.77 -6.72 -5.20
N SER A 350 3.58 -7.96 -4.77
CA SER A 350 3.97 -9.16 -5.54
C SER A 350 5.43 -9.19 -5.96
N VAL A 351 6.30 -8.51 -5.19
CA VAL A 351 7.74 -8.42 -5.39
C VAL A 351 8.30 -9.83 -5.31
N LYS A 352 8.69 -10.40 -6.45
CA LYS A 352 9.50 -11.62 -6.50
C LYS A 352 10.92 -11.21 -6.14
N LEU A 353 11.40 -11.75 -5.03
CA LEU A 353 12.75 -11.49 -4.55
C LEU A 353 13.73 -12.39 -5.32
N PRO A 354 14.97 -11.93 -5.59
CA PRO A 354 16.07 -12.77 -6.04
C PRO A 354 16.22 -14.03 -5.18
N ASP A 355 16.65 -15.11 -5.82
CA ASP A 355 16.92 -16.36 -5.12
C ASP A 355 18.22 -16.22 -4.30
N PRO A 356 18.22 -16.59 -3.01
CA PRO A 356 19.37 -16.46 -2.15
C PRO A 356 20.33 -17.64 -2.34
N ASP A 357 20.99 -17.71 -3.50
CA ASP A 357 21.81 -18.87 -3.92
C ASP A 357 22.97 -19.18 -2.98
N GLU A 358 23.47 -18.19 -2.25
CA GLU A 358 24.59 -18.34 -1.30
C GLU A 358 24.16 -18.79 0.10
N ALA A 359 22.85 -18.81 0.41
CA ALA A 359 22.37 -19.12 1.74
C ALA A 359 22.46 -20.62 2.06
N GLN A 360 23.10 -20.95 3.17
CA GLN A 360 23.36 -22.33 3.62
C GLN A 360 22.37 -22.79 4.70
N SER A 361 21.60 -21.88 5.27
CA SER A 361 20.64 -22.15 6.32
C SER A 361 19.30 -21.45 6.07
N PRO A 362 18.17 -21.95 6.63
CA PRO A 362 16.89 -21.25 6.57
C PRO A 362 16.94 -19.82 7.12
N ARG A 363 17.83 -19.57 8.08
CA ARG A 363 18.05 -18.24 8.66
C ARG A 363 18.71 -17.29 7.65
N GLU A 364 19.78 -17.72 6.99
CA GLU A 364 20.46 -16.93 5.95
C GLU A 364 19.52 -16.60 4.78
N VAL A 365 18.62 -17.52 4.42
CA VAL A 365 17.57 -17.27 3.42
C VAL A 365 16.68 -16.09 3.82
N ILE A 366 16.28 -16.01 5.09
CA ILE A 366 15.45 -14.90 5.60
C ILE A 366 16.26 -13.60 5.64
N GLU A 367 17.51 -13.65 6.11
CA GLU A 367 18.41 -12.49 6.14
C GLU A 367 18.62 -11.90 4.74
N ALA A 368 18.89 -12.75 3.73
CA ALA A 368 19.01 -12.32 2.34
C ALA A 368 17.71 -11.68 1.80
N ARG A 369 16.54 -12.25 2.15
CA ARG A 369 15.24 -11.67 1.75
C ARG A 369 14.97 -10.32 2.41
N ILE A 370 15.31 -10.16 3.70
CA ILE A 370 15.23 -8.88 4.41
C ILE A 370 16.10 -7.83 3.71
N LEU A 371 17.35 -8.17 3.40
CA LEU A 371 18.27 -7.28 2.68
C LEU A 371 17.72 -6.92 1.30
N SER A 372 17.17 -7.89 0.57
CA SER A 372 16.56 -7.65 -0.74
C SER A 372 15.34 -6.72 -0.68
N CYS A 373 14.48 -6.87 0.34
CA CYS A 373 13.34 -5.96 0.56
C CYS A 373 13.78 -4.53 0.88
N ARG A 374 14.85 -4.38 1.67
CA ARG A 374 15.47 -3.08 1.94
C ARG A 374 16.06 -2.48 0.67
N ARG A 375 16.79 -3.27 -0.11
CA ARG A 375 17.46 -2.83 -1.34
C ARG A 375 16.46 -2.31 -2.37
N ILE A 376 15.38 -3.05 -2.65
CA ILE A 376 14.38 -2.58 -3.61
C ILE A 376 13.67 -1.30 -3.12
N ALA A 377 13.44 -1.16 -1.81
CA ALA A 377 12.88 0.06 -1.24
C ALA A 377 13.83 1.27 -1.37
N GLU A 378 15.13 1.07 -1.15
CA GLU A 378 16.16 2.09 -1.40
C GLU A 378 16.20 2.50 -2.87
N ILE A 379 16.14 1.54 -3.80
CA ILE A 379 16.16 1.80 -5.24
C ILE A 379 15.00 2.73 -5.62
N PHE A 380 13.78 2.45 -5.17
CA PHE A 380 12.63 3.31 -5.43
C PHE A 380 12.77 4.70 -4.79
N THR A 381 13.27 4.78 -3.55
CA THR A 381 13.52 6.07 -2.90
C THR A 381 14.60 6.87 -3.63
N GLY A 382 15.67 6.23 -4.12
CA GLY A 382 16.75 6.85 -4.88
C GLY A 382 16.29 7.36 -6.25
N MET A 383 15.56 6.54 -7.01
CA MET A 383 14.97 6.95 -8.29
C MET A 383 13.99 8.10 -8.09
N TYR A 384 13.20 8.07 -7.02
CA TYR A 384 12.27 9.14 -6.68
C TYR A 384 13.00 10.43 -6.28
N ALA A 385 14.08 10.34 -5.49
CA ALA A 385 14.94 11.49 -5.18
C ALA A 385 15.54 12.12 -6.44
N LYS A 386 15.96 11.29 -7.42
CA LYS A 386 16.44 11.75 -8.71
C LYS A 386 15.36 12.48 -9.50
N PHE A 387 14.15 11.93 -9.57
CA PHE A 387 13.00 12.61 -10.16
C PHE A 387 12.71 13.95 -9.48
N LEU A 388 12.64 13.98 -8.14
CA LEU A 388 12.38 15.18 -7.37
C LEU A 388 13.43 16.28 -7.63
N SER A 389 14.71 15.91 -7.78
CA SER A 389 15.76 16.89 -8.10
C SER A 389 15.52 17.65 -9.41
N VAL A 390 14.88 17.00 -10.40
CA VAL A 390 14.49 17.64 -11.67
C VAL A 390 13.15 18.35 -11.52
N ARG A 391 12.24 17.76 -10.75
CA ARG A 391 10.86 18.24 -10.57
C ARG A 391 10.77 19.54 -9.78
N MET A 392 11.69 19.75 -8.84
CA MET A 392 11.75 20.94 -7.99
C MET A 392 12.50 22.12 -8.61
N ASP A 393 13.34 21.88 -9.62
CA ASP A 393 13.97 22.97 -10.39
C ASP A 393 12.98 23.50 -11.44
N PRO A 394 12.51 24.76 -11.35
CA PRO A 394 11.50 25.27 -12.27
C PRO A 394 11.92 25.29 -13.73
N ASN A 395 13.20 25.55 -14.01
CA ASN A 395 13.73 25.64 -15.38
C ASN A 395 13.92 24.23 -15.96
N ALA A 396 14.51 23.33 -15.19
CA ALA A 396 14.70 21.95 -15.60
C ALA A 396 13.35 21.23 -15.77
N TRP A 397 12.40 21.48 -14.86
CA TRP A 397 11.06 20.90 -14.94
C TRP A 397 10.27 21.45 -16.12
N ALA A 398 10.31 22.75 -16.41
CA ALA A 398 9.64 23.31 -17.58
C ALA A 398 10.10 22.63 -18.87
N THR A 399 11.41 22.45 -19.03
CA THR A 399 12.00 21.75 -20.18
C THR A 399 11.62 20.27 -20.19
N ARG A 400 11.66 19.59 -19.03
CA ARG A 400 11.29 18.17 -18.92
C ARG A 400 9.81 17.94 -19.23
N LYS A 401 8.93 18.77 -18.68
CA LYS A 401 7.48 18.74 -18.92
C LYS A 401 7.19 18.91 -20.40
N GLU A 402 7.82 19.88 -21.07
CA GLU A 402 7.63 20.09 -22.51
C GLU A 402 8.08 18.87 -23.33
N ALA A 403 9.22 18.26 -22.97
CA ALA A 403 9.70 17.04 -23.62
C ALA A 403 8.71 15.86 -23.44
N ILE A 404 8.20 15.65 -22.22
CA ILE A 404 7.19 14.63 -21.93
C ILE A 404 5.90 14.91 -22.72
N SER A 405 5.43 16.15 -22.76
CA SER A 405 4.24 16.54 -23.53
C SER A 405 4.41 16.28 -25.04
N LYS A 406 5.56 16.62 -25.61
CA LYS A 406 5.88 16.33 -27.02
C LYS A 406 5.93 14.84 -27.29
N TRP A 407 6.55 14.07 -26.38
CA TRP A 407 6.57 12.61 -26.46
C TRP A 407 5.15 12.05 -26.48
N ILE A 408 4.29 12.42 -25.52
CA ILE A 408 2.87 11.99 -25.49
C ILE A 408 2.16 12.31 -26.81
N GLN A 409 2.30 13.54 -27.33
CA GLN A 409 1.66 13.94 -28.58
C GLN A 409 2.17 13.16 -29.80
N SER A 410 3.46 12.81 -29.83
CA SER A 410 4.05 12.03 -30.91
C SER A 410 3.44 10.62 -31.02
N ARG A 411 2.95 10.08 -29.89
CA ARG A 411 2.31 8.76 -29.84
C ARG A 411 0.95 8.72 -30.52
N LYS A 412 0.29 9.87 -30.76
CA LYS A 412 -0.95 9.97 -31.55
C LYS A 412 -0.73 9.63 -33.03
N ARG A 413 0.51 9.69 -33.51
CA ARG A 413 0.88 9.54 -34.93
C ARG A 413 1.43 8.16 -35.29
N LYS A 414 1.64 7.29 -34.31
CA LYS A 414 2.00 5.88 -34.50
C LYS A 414 0.75 5.04 -34.36
#